data_AF-A0A7J7PN16-F1
#
_entry.id   AF-A0A7J7PN16-F1
#
_cell.length_a   1.000
_cell.length_b   1.000
_cell.length_c   1.000
_cell.angle_alpha   90.00
_cell.angle_beta   90.00
_cell.angle_gamma   90.00
#
_symmetry.space_group_name_H-M   'P 1'
#
loop_
_entity.id
_entity.type
_entity.pdbx_description
1 polymer ?
#
loop_
_entity_poly.entity_id
_entity_poly.type
_entity_poly.pdbx_seq_one_letter_code
_entity_poly.pdbx_strand_id
1 'polypeptide(L)' 'MQPPKCHCKEPSVVRVSKKQNENYLRQFYCCARPAGPPGVGRCSFFQWATAPKVKPKAVGQAALGCS' A
#
# COMPACT_ATOMS: atom_id res chain seq x y z
N MET A 1 10.59 9.86 -9.37
CA MET A 1 9.59 9.18 -10.22
C MET A 1 8.21 9.54 -9.71
N GLN A 2 7.30 9.98 -10.59
CA GLN A 2 5.92 10.29 -10.18
C GLN A 2 5.10 9.00 -10.13
N PRO A 3 4.21 8.81 -9.13
CA PRO A 3 3.31 7.67 -9.08
C PRO A 3 2.33 7.68 -10.27
N PRO A 4 1.93 6.50 -10.79
CA PRO A 4 0.95 6.42 -11.88
C PRO A 4 -0.38 7.06 -11.47
N LYS A 5 -1.09 7.68 -12.42
CA LYS A 5 -2.43 8.22 -12.17
C LYS A 5 -3.45 7.09 -12.13
N CYS A 6 -4.42 7.17 -11.23
CA CYS A 6 -5.55 6.26 -11.20
C CYS A 6 -6.60 6.61 -12.27
N HIS A 7 -7.68 5.83 -12.38
CA HIS A 7 -8.77 6.10 -13.34
C HIS A 7 -9.49 7.44 -13.09
N CYS A 8 -9.38 8.01 -11.89
CA CYS A 8 -9.86 9.36 -11.58
C CYS A 8 -8.95 10.48 -12.12
N LYS A 9 -7.85 10.14 -12.80
CA LYS A 9 -6.78 11.05 -13.26
C LYS A 9 -6.02 11.77 -12.13
N GLU A 10 -6.18 11.28 -10.91
CA GLU A 10 -5.50 11.76 -9.69
C GLU A 10 -4.27 10.90 -9.37
N PRO A 11 -3.26 11.44 -8.65
CA PRO A 11 -2.13 10.67 -8.16
C PRO A 11 -2.56 9.46 -7.32
N SER A 12 -1.91 8.30 -7.54
CA SER A 12 -2.11 7.11 -6.72
C SER A 12 -1.28 7.14 -5.43
N VAL A 13 -1.65 6.30 -4.47
CA VAL A 13 -0.91 6.07 -3.22
C VAL A 13 -0.30 4.67 -3.20
N VAL A 14 0.84 4.52 -2.52
CA VAL A 14 1.50 3.23 -2.31
C VAL A 14 0.93 2.54 -1.06
N ARG A 15 0.64 1.25 -1.17
CA ARG A 15 0.24 0.37 -0.06
C ARG A 15 1.10 -0.89 -0.09
N VAL A 16 1.12 -1.62 1.02
CA VAL A 16 1.85 -2.89 1.16
C VAL A 16 0.85 -4.02 1.33
N SER A 17 1.01 -5.08 0.55
CA SER A 17 0.21 -6.30 0.69
C SER A 17 0.56 -7.00 2.01
N LYS A 18 -0.44 -7.18 2.87
CA LYS A 18 -0.31 -7.84 4.17
C LYS A 18 -0.78 -9.30 4.18
N LYS A 19 -1.30 -9.79 3.05
CA LYS A 19 -1.73 -11.18 2.93
C LYS A 19 -0.49 -12.08 2.88
N GLN A 20 -0.42 -13.09 3.75
CA GLN A 20 0.67 -14.06 3.83
C GLN A 20 0.63 -15.03 2.63
N ASN A 21 1.03 -14.53 1.46
CA ASN A 21 1.17 -15.29 0.23
C ASN A 21 2.41 -14.79 -0.55
N GLU A 22 2.56 -15.22 -1.80
CA GLU A 22 3.68 -14.79 -2.67
C GLU A 22 3.81 -13.27 -2.83
N ASN A 23 2.73 -12.51 -2.60
CA ASN A 23 2.73 -11.06 -2.65
C ASN A 23 2.91 -10.41 -1.28
N TYR A 24 3.17 -11.18 -0.21
CA TYR A 24 3.42 -10.63 1.12
C TYR A 24 4.56 -9.61 1.08
N LEU A 25 4.31 -8.44 1.69
CA LEU A 25 5.22 -7.30 1.75
C LEU A 25 5.60 -6.70 0.39
N ARG A 26 4.85 -7.00 -0.67
CA ARG A 26 4.98 -6.33 -1.96
C ARG A 26 4.20 -5.02 -1.97
N GLN A 27 4.79 -3.99 -2.56
CA GLN A 27 4.15 -2.68 -2.72
C GLN A 27 3.26 -2.62 -3.97
N PHE A 28 2.15 -1.90 -3.89
CA PHE A 28 1.26 -1.62 -5.01
C PHE A 28 0.70 -0.20 -4.94
N TYR A 29 0.36 0.36 -6.09
CA TYR A 29 -0.34 1.64 -6.26
C TYR A 29 -1.85 1.41 -6.32
N CYS A 30 -2.61 2.25 -5.61
CA CYS A 30 -4.07 2.27 -5.67
C CYS A 30 -4.63 3.70 -5.61
N CYS A 31 -5.93 3.86 -5.89
CA CYS A 31 -6.62 5.15 -5.74
C CYS A 31 -6.52 5.68 -4.30
N ALA A 32 -6.31 6.99 -4.16
CA ALA A 32 -6.17 7.67 -2.87
C ALA A 32 -7.51 8.02 -2.22
N ARG A 33 -8.60 8.08 -3.01
CA ARG A 33 -9.93 8.42 -2.52
C ARG A 33 -10.41 7.41 -1.47
N PRO A 34 -11.24 7.84 -0.50
CA PRO A 34 -11.89 6.94 0.43
C PRO A 34 -12.88 6.01 -0.28
N ALA A 35 -13.30 4.94 0.41
CA ALA A 35 -14.42 4.15 -0.05
C ALA A 35 -15.70 5.02 -0.13
N GLY A 36 -16.53 4.78 -1.13
CA GLY A 36 -17.72 5.58 -1.37
C GLY A 36 -18.49 5.11 -2.60
N PRO A 37 -19.60 5.78 -2.94
CA PRO A 37 -20.41 5.43 -4.10
C PRO A 37 -19.65 5.62 -5.43
N PRO A 38 -20.05 4.94 -6.51
CA PRO A 38 -19.46 5.13 -7.84
C PRO A 38 -19.39 6.61 -8.25
N GLY A 39 -18.29 7.03 -8.87
CA GLY A 39 -18.05 8.42 -9.28
C GLY A 39 -17.46 9.32 -8.18
N VAL A 40 -17.76 9.05 -6.90
CA VAL A 40 -17.22 9.82 -5.77
C VAL A 40 -16.10 9.07 -5.07
N GLY A 41 -16.31 7.78 -4.76
CA GLY A 41 -15.37 6.94 -4.04
C GLY A 41 -14.16 6.48 -4.85
N ARG A 42 -13.32 5.66 -4.22
CA ARG A 42 -12.14 5.05 -4.84
C ARG A 42 -12.52 4.25 -6.10
N CYS A 43 -11.76 4.45 -7.18
CA CYS A 43 -11.85 3.58 -8.35
C CYS A 43 -11.10 2.25 -8.14
N SER A 44 -11.24 1.34 -9.09
CA SER A 44 -10.62 0.01 -9.09
C SER A 44 -9.16 -0.04 -9.54
N PHE A 45 -8.50 1.12 -9.70
CA PHE A 45 -7.11 1.17 -10.15
C PHE A 45 -6.17 0.39 -9.23
N PHE A 46 -5.35 -0.46 -9.82
CA PHE A 46 -4.35 -1.29 -9.16
C PHE A 46 -3.13 -1.49 -10.06
N GLN A 47 -1.94 -1.29 -9.52
CA GLN A 47 -0.69 -1.59 -10.22
C GLN A 47 0.40 -1.99 -9.23
N TRP A 48 1.13 -3.08 -9.50
CA TRP A 48 2.29 -3.45 -8.68
C TRP A 48 3.40 -2.40 -8.81
N ALA A 49 4.05 -2.06 -7.70
CA ALA A 49 5.27 -1.26 -7.75
C ALA A 49 6.43 -2.12 -8.31
N THR A 50 7.34 -1.48 -9.05
CA THR A 50 8.58 -2.10 -9.53
C THR A 50 9.66 -2.20 -8.45
N ALA A 51 9.49 -1.46 -7.35
CA ALA A 51 10.37 -1.53 -6.19
C ALA A 51 10.37 -2.95 -5.57
N PRO A 52 11.52 -3.40 -5.02
CA PRO A 52 11.61 -4.70 -4.36
C PRO A 52 10.67 -4.82 -3.16
N LYS A 53 10.31 -6.05 -2.79
CA LYS A 53 9.48 -6.33 -1.58
C LYS A 53 10.12 -5.71 -0.36
N VAL A 54 9.31 -5.03 0.45
CA VAL A 54 9.79 -4.35 1.66
C VAL A 54 10.20 -5.43 2.66
N LYS A 55 11.47 -5.47 3.07
CA LYS A 55 11.86 -6.32 4.20
C LYS A 55 11.23 -5.70 5.46
N PRO A 56 10.58 -6.48 6.34
CA PRO A 56 10.18 -5.94 7.62
C PRO A 56 11.46 -5.47 8.33
N LYS A 57 11.51 -4.21 8.76
CA LYS A 57 12.51 -3.85 9.77
C LYS A 57 12.17 -4.70 10.99
N ALA A 58 13.14 -5.45 11.51
CA ALA A 58 13.03 -6.09 12.81
C ALA A 58 12.68 -4.99 13.81
N VAL A 59 11.41 -4.91 14.22
CA VAL A 59 11.05 -4.19 15.43
C VAL A 59 11.72 -4.98 16.53
N GLY A 60 12.78 -4.39 17.10
CA GLY A 60 13.48 -4.95 18.24
C GLY A 60 12.46 -5.32 19.30
N GLN A 61 12.54 -6.57 19.72
CA GLN A 61 11.91 -7.08 20.92
C GLN A 61 12.45 -6.26 22.10
N ALA A 62 11.75 -5.19 22.49
CA ALA A 62 11.89 -4.61 23.81
C ALA A 62 10.98 -5.41 24.76
N ALA A 63 11.49 -6.54 25.21
CA ALA A 63 11.07 -7.10 26.49
C ALA A 63 11.87 -6.40 27.61
N LEU A 64 11.25 -6.34 28.80
CA LEU A 64 11.74 -5.90 30.11
C LEU A 64 11.41 -4.46 30.57
N GLY A 65 10.29 -4.36 31.31
CA GLY A 65 10.28 -3.98 32.74
C GLY A 65 10.44 -2.51 33.14
N CYS A 66 9.39 -1.95 33.77
CA CYS A 66 9.55 -1.15 34.99
C CYS A 66 8.26 -1.19 35.85
N SER A 67 8.49 -1.48 37.14
CA SER A 67 7.70 -1.37 38.39
C SER A 67 6.17 -1.39 38.38
#